data_AF-K8P1K0-F1
#
_entry.id   AF-K8P1K0-F1
#
_cell.length_a   1.000
_cell.length_b   1.000
_cell.length_c   1.000
_cell.angle_alpha   90.00
_cell.angle_beta   90.00
_cell.angle_gamma   90.00
#
_symmetry.space_group_name_H-M   'P 1'
#
loop_
_entity.id
_entity.type
_entity.pdbx_description
1 polymer ?
#
loop_
_entity_poly.entity_id
_entity_poly.type
_entity_poly.pdbx_seq_one_letter_code
_entity_poly.pdbx_strand_id
1 'polypeptide(L)'
;MAAVQIAPVATRANVAAGTVYRYFPSKAELISELIADVSRAELTAIRRAADAAPGPSSALAAAVTTIAVHVVSNRKLAWGILAEPVDVDVTESRVASRREIAAELEARIEAAVRAGHLPAQDISLAATALIGALHESLVGPLASANIDDPVKLRDAVQAITLFALRAVGVLDARARGLVVQAVMPVMPARRELGALAG
;
A
#
# COMPACT_ATOMS: atom_id res chain seq x y z
N MET A 1 -12.26 -16.90 8.28
CA MET A 1 -12.12 -18.31 7.86
C MET A 1 -12.77 -18.48 6.50
N ALA A 2 -12.01 -18.25 5.44
CA ALA A 2 -12.24 -18.91 4.16
C ALA A 2 -10.86 -19.09 3.54
N ALA A 3 -10.26 -20.28 3.70
CA ALA A 3 -9.02 -20.60 3.00
C ALA A 3 -9.23 -20.36 1.50
N VAL A 4 -8.28 -19.71 0.82
CA VAL A 4 -8.39 -19.39 -0.61
C VAL A 4 -8.73 -20.67 -1.40
N GLN A 5 -9.88 -20.72 -2.05
CA GLN A 5 -10.28 -21.89 -2.84
C GLN A 5 -9.87 -21.69 -4.29
N ILE A 6 -9.20 -22.67 -4.89
CA ILE A 6 -8.77 -22.60 -6.30
C ILE A 6 -9.95 -22.69 -7.25
N ALA A 7 -11.02 -23.42 -6.90
CA ALA A 7 -12.20 -23.56 -7.75
C ALA A 7 -12.87 -22.21 -8.08
N PRO A 8 -13.20 -21.32 -7.12
CA PRO A 8 -13.69 -19.98 -7.41
C PRO A 8 -12.74 -19.13 -8.27
N VAL A 9 -11.42 -19.26 -8.08
CA VAL A 9 -10.42 -18.55 -8.90
C VAL A 9 -10.50 -19.02 -10.35
N ALA A 10 -10.54 -20.33 -10.58
CA ALA A 10 -10.64 -20.93 -11.90
C ALA A 10 -11.93 -20.52 -12.62
N THR A 11 -13.07 -20.59 -11.93
CA THR A 11 -14.38 -20.16 -12.46
C THR A 11 -14.35 -18.69 -12.89
N ARG A 12 -13.80 -17.80 -12.06
CA ARG A 12 -13.68 -16.36 -12.39
C ARG A 12 -12.72 -16.09 -13.54
N ALA A 13 -11.71 -16.94 -13.71
CA ALA A 13 -10.76 -16.88 -14.83
C ALA A 13 -11.27 -17.61 -16.10
N ASN A 14 -12.48 -18.19 -16.06
CA ASN A 14 -13.06 -18.98 -17.15
C ASN A 14 -12.15 -20.15 -17.59
N VAL A 15 -11.54 -20.83 -16.62
CA VAL A 15 -10.68 -22.01 -16.84
C VAL A 15 -11.10 -23.16 -15.93
N ALA A 16 -10.74 -24.40 -16.28
CA ALA A 16 -10.97 -25.55 -15.40
C ALA A 16 -10.01 -25.52 -14.20
N ALA A 17 -10.46 -25.93 -13.01
CA ALA A 17 -9.65 -25.87 -11.78
C ALA A 17 -8.27 -26.54 -11.91
N GLY A 18 -8.20 -27.69 -12.57
CA GLY A 18 -6.92 -28.39 -12.82
C GLY A 18 -5.94 -27.63 -13.71
N THR A 19 -6.42 -26.73 -14.57
CA THR A 19 -5.55 -25.95 -15.48
C THR A 19 -4.86 -24.78 -14.81
N VAL A 20 -5.33 -24.33 -13.64
CA VAL A 20 -4.66 -23.31 -12.84
C VAL A 20 -3.24 -23.77 -12.48
N TYR A 21 -3.09 -25.06 -12.15
CA TYR A 21 -1.80 -25.65 -11.78
C TYR A 21 -0.79 -25.75 -12.94
N ARG A 22 -1.22 -25.52 -14.18
CA ARG A 22 -0.32 -25.38 -15.32
C ARG A 22 0.46 -24.06 -15.27
N TYR A 23 -0.14 -23.02 -14.70
CA TYR A 23 0.44 -21.68 -14.59
C TYR A 23 1.14 -21.50 -13.23
N PHE A 24 0.54 -22.05 -12.18
CA PHE A 24 1.04 -21.93 -10.81
C PHE A 24 1.19 -23.32 -10.20
N PRO A 25 2.41 -23.85 -10.07
CA PRO A 25 2.63 -25.23 -9.60
C PRO A 25 2.00 -25.55 -8.24
N SER A 26 1.77 -24.53 -7.41
CA SER A 26 1.09 -24.68 -6.13
C SER A 26 0.19 -23.48 -5.81
N LYS A 27 -0.67 -23.64 -4.80
CA LYS A 27 -1.45 -22.54 -4.23
C LYS A 27 -0.57 -21.47 -3.57
N ALA A 28 0.58 -21.87 -3.00
CA ALA A 28 1.56 -20.93 -2.46
C ALA A 28 2.10 -20.04 -3.58
N GLU A 29 2.53 -20.63 -4.70
CA GLU A 29 3.02 -19.90 -5.89
C GLU A 29 1.98 -18.93 -6.46
N LEU A 30 0.71 -19.35 -6.55
CA LEU A 30 -0.37 -18.48 -7.00
C LEU A 30 -0.56 -17.26 -6.08
N ILE A 31 -0.55 -17.48 -4.76
CA ILE A 31 -0.71 -16.38 -3.78
C ILE A 31 0.55 -15.50 -3.75
N SER A 32 1.74 -16.08 -3.82
CA SER A 32 3.01 -15.36 -3.91
C SER A 32 3.08 -14.47 -5.14
N GLU A 33 2.67 -14.95 -6.31
CA GLU A 33 2.62 -14.13 -7.51
C GLU A 33 1.55 -13.04 -7.41
N LEU A 34 0.39 -13.31 -6.80
CA LEU A 34 -0.60 -12.26 -6.52
C LEU A 34 -0.03 -11.15 -5.62
N ILE A 35 0.69 -11.51 -4.56
CA ILE A 35 1.36 -10.54 -3.68
C ILE A 35 2.36 -9.71 -4.48
N ALA A 36 3.22 -10.37 -5.27
CA ALA A 36 4.22 -9.70 -6.09
C ALA A 36 3.58 -8.76 -7.12
N ASP A 37 2.50 -9.17 -7.79
CA ASP A 37 1.81 -8.37 -8.80
C ASP A 37 1.19 -7.10 -8.21
N VAL A 38 0.50 -7.23 -7.07
CA VAL A 38 -0.08 -6.09 -6.35
C VAL A 38 1.03 -5.13 -5.89
N SER A 39 2.14 -5.65 -5.36
CA SER A 39 3.27 -4.82 -4.93
C SER A 39 3.97 -4.11 -6.09
N ARG A 40 4.13 -4.75 -7.26
CA ARG A 40 4.68 -4.11 -8.46
C ARG A 40 3.78 -2.97 -8.96
N ALA A 41 2.46 -3.19 -8.96
CA ALA A 41 1.50 -2.15 -9.35
C ALA A 41 1.54 -0.96 -8.37
N GLU A 42 1.60 -1.23 -7.07
CA GLU A 42 1.74 -0.23 -6.02
C GLU A 42 3.03 0.59 -6.17
N LEU A 43 4.18 -0.06 -6.30
CA LEU A 43 5.47 0.60 -6.52
C LEU A 43 5.48 1.48 -7.77
N THR A 44 4.87 1.00 -8.86
CA THR A 44 4.74 1.78 -10.09
C THR A 44 3.95 3.06 -9.86
N ALA A 45 2.84 2.99 -9.12
CA ALA A 45 2.05 4.15 -8.77
C ALA A 45 2.82 5.13 -7.87
N ILE A 46 3.51 4.62 -6.85
CA ILE A 46 4.32 5.41 -5.92
C ILE A 46 5.41 6.17 -6.65
N ARG A 47 6.21 5.46 -7.46
CA ARG A 47 7.30 6.05 -8.25
C ARG A 47 6.77 7.13 -9.18
N ARG A 48 5.72 6.83 -9.94
CA ARG A 48 5.10 7.79 -10.85
C ARG A 48 4.66 9.06 -10.14
N ALA A 49 4.00 8.94 -8.98
CA ALA A 49 3.53 10.10 -8.23
C ALA A 49 4.70 10.91 -7.65
N ALA A 50 5.71 10.24 -7.11
CA ALA A 50 6.89 10.87 -6.53
C ALA A 50 7.78 11.56 -7.58
N ASP A 51 7.96 10.94 -8.74
CA ASP A 51 8.79 11.47 -9.84
C ASP A 51 8.14 12.67 -10.54
N ALA A 52 6.81 12.75 -10.54
CA ALA A 52 6.08 13.90 -11.07
C ALA A 52 6.09 15.12 -10.11
N ALA A 53 6.53 14.94 -8.86
CA ALA A 53 6.48 15.99 -7.86
C ALA A 53 7.62 17.01 -8.05
N PRO A 54 7.39 18.30 -7.73
CA PRO A 54 8.34 19.39 -8.05
C PRO A 54 9.62 19.42 -7.20
N GLY A 55 9.78 18.51 -6.22
CA GLY A 55 10.98 18.45 -5.40
C GLY A 55 10.92 17.39 -4.30
N PRO A 56 12.02 17.18 -3.54
CA PRO A 56 12.17 16.02 -2.65
C PRO A 56 11.11 15.90 -1.55
N SER A 57 10.69 17.00 -0.92
CA SER A 57 9.63 16.96 0.10
C SER A 57 8.26 16.62 -0.51
N SER A 58 7.97 17.17 -1.68
CA SER A 58 6.74 16.88 -2.41
C SER A 58 6.73 15.46 -2.93
N ALA A 59 7.88 14.93 -3.37
CA ALA A 59 8.03 13.54 -3.80
C ALA A 59 7.78 12.57 -2.65
N LEU A 60 8.33 12.84 -1.45
CA LEU A 60 8.05 12.05 -0.26
C LEU A 60 6.57 12.12 0.14
N ALA A 61 5.98 13.31 0.15
CA ALA A 61 4.54 13.47 0.44
C ALA A 61 3.68 12.69 -0.56
N ALA A 62 3.97 12.80 -1.86
CA ALA A 62 3.25 12.09 -2.91
C ALA A 62 3.40 10.56 -2.77
N ALA A 63 4.59 10.05 -2.43
CA ALA A 63 4.81 8.63 -2.19
C ALA A 63 3.96 8.12 -1.02
N VAL A 64 4.03 8.79 0.13
CA VAL A 64 3.26 8.44 1.34
C VAL A 64 1.76 8.51 1.08
N THR A 65 1.28 9.59 0.45
CA THR A 65 -0.14 9.73 0.10
C THR A 65 -0.59 8.62 -0.85
N THR A 66 0.25 8.24 -1.83
CA THR A 66 -0.09 7.17 -2.78
C THR A 66 -0.20 5.82 -2.09
N ILE A 67 0.73 5.48 -1.20
CA ILE A 67 0.62 4.27 -0.36
C ILE A 67 -0.69 4.32 0.44
N ALA A 68 -0.93 5.41 1.16
CA ALA A 68 -2.12 5.54 2.00
C ALA A 68 -3.41 5.38 1.18
N VAL A 69 -3.53 6.03 0.02
CA VAL A 69 -4.68 5.90 -0.89
C VAL A 69 -4.81 4.48 -1.43
N HIS A 70 -3.72 3.86 -1.85
CA HIS A 70 -3.75 2.51 -2.42
C HIS A 70 -4.24 1.49 -1.38
N VAL A 71 -3.70 1.59 -0.17
CA VAL A 71 -4.03 0.73 0.96
C VAL A 71 -5.51 0.85 1.35
N VAL A 72 -6.04 2.07 1.51
CA VAL A 72 -7.46 2.26 1.88
C VAL A 72 -8.41 1.89 0.73
N SER A 73 -8.04 2.15 -0.52
CA SER A 73 -8.86 1.80 -1.70
C SER A 73 -9.03 0.29 -1.84
N ASN A 74 -8.01 -0.47 -1.44
CA ASN A 74 -7.95 -1.91 -1.57
C ASN A 74 -7.92 -2.62 -0.21
N ARG A 75 -8.50 -2.02 0.84
CA ARG A 75 -8.33 -2.45 2.25
C ARG A 75 -8.50 -3.95 2.47
N LYS A 76 -9.53 -4.58 1.87
CA LYS A 76 -9.75 -6.03 1.98
C LYS A 76 -8.62 -6.85 1.36
N LEU A 77 -8.16 -6.47 0.17
CA LEU A 77 -7.05 -7.12 -0.52
C LEU A 77 -5.74 -6.89 0.23
N ALA A 78 -5.48 -5.65 0.67
CA ALA A 78 -4.32 -5.30 1.49
C ALA A 78 -4.29 -6.12 2.78
N TRP A 79 -5.42 -6.29 3.47
CA TRP A 79 -5.51 -7.15 4.66
C TRP A 79 -5.20 -8.62 4.34
N GLY A 80 -5.77 -9.14 3.24
CA GLY A 80 -5.49 -10.49 2.74
C GLY A 80 -4.00 -10.74 2.52
N ILE A 81 -3.34 -9.78 1.86
CA ILE A 81 -1.90 -9.81 1.53
C ILE A 81 -1.00 -9.60 2.75
N LEU A 82 -1.42 -8.78 3.73
CA LEU A 82 -0.56 -8.40 4.84
C LEU A 82 -0.68 -9.33 6.04
N ALA A 83 -1.90 -9.68 6.45
CA ALA A 83 -2.11 -10.33 7.75
C ALA A 83 -3.09 -11.51 7.76
N GLU A 84 -3.93 -11.71 6.74
CA GLU A 84 -4.90 -12.82 6.78
C GLU A 84 -4.18 -14.19 6.80
N PRO A 85 -4.50 -15.06 7.77
CA PRO A 85 -3.96 -16.42 7.81
C PRO A 85 -4.38 -17.21 6.57
N VAL A 86 -3.39 -17.85 5.93
CA VAL A 86 -3.59 -18.77 4.81
C VAL A 86 -3.00 -20.14 5.16
N ASP A 87 -3.53 -21.18 4.55
CA ASP A 87 -3.13 -22.59 4.71
C ASP A 87 -1.83 -22.97 4.00
N VAL A 88 -1.09 -21.97 3.48
CA VAL A 88 0.18 -22.13 2.77
C VAL A 88 1.17 -21.08 3.25
N ASP A 89 2.46 -21.41 3.30
CA ASP A 89 3.47 -20.43 3.69
C ASP A 89 3.77 -19.47 2.53
N VAL A 90 3.53 -18.18 2.78
CA VAL A 90 3.82 -17.06 1.87
C VAL A 90 4.58 -15.95 2.59
N THR A 91 5.19 -16.28 3.74
CA THR A 91 5.82 -15.30 4.63
C THR A 91 6.93 -14.53 3.93
N GLU A 92 7.74 -15.23 3.14
CA GLU A 92 8.83 -14.62 2.37
C GLU A 92 8.29 -13.60 1.36
N SER A 93 7.25 -13.94 0.59
CA SER A 93 6.63 -13.01 -0.38
C SER A 93 6.04 -11.77 0.31
N ARG A 94 5.44 -11.94 1.50
CA ARG A 94 4.95 -10.81 2.32
C ARG A 94 6.07 -9.92 2.84
N VAL A 95 7.22 -10.48 3.16
CA VAL A 95 8.39 -9.70 3.62
C VAL A 95 9.05 -8.99 2.43
N ALA A 96 9.21 -9.68 1.30
CA ALA A 96 9.81 -9.12 0.08
C ALA A 96 9.01 -7.90 -0.42
N SER A 97 7.69 -8.04 -0.57
CA SER A 97 6.81 -6.91 -0.94
C SER A 97 6.97 -5.69 -0.05
N ARG A 98 6.94 -5.86 1.28
CA ARG A 98 7.14 -4.76 2.24
C ARG A 98 8.54 -4.15 2.15
N ARG A 99 9.58 -4.95 1.90
CA ARG A 99 10.95 -4.45 1.72
C ARG A 99 11.08 -3.58 0.48
N GLU A 100 10.45 -3.95 -0.63
CA GLU A 100 10.50 -3.14 -1.86
C GLU A 100 9.86 -1.77 -1.67
N ILE A 101 8.69 -1.71 -1.01
CA ILE A 101 8.01 -0.43 -0.72
C ILE A 101 8.80 0.39 0.29
N ALA A 102 9.38 -0.25 1.32
CA ALA A 102 10.25 0.43 2.27
C ALA A 102 11.50 1.02 1.60
N ALA A 103 12.14 0.28 0.68
CA ALA A 103 13.30 0.77 -0.07
C ALA A 103 12.96 1.98 -0.94
N GLU A 104 11.76 2.02 -1.53
CA GLU A 104 11.28 3.20 -2.26
C GLU A 104 11.14 4.41 -1.33
N LEU A 105 10.53 4.26 -0.14
CA LEU A 105 10.46 5.34 0.85
C LEU A 105 11.83 5.76 1.36
N GLU A 106 12.74 4.82 1.58
CA GLU A 106 14.13 5.07 2.00
C GLU A 106 14.82 6.02 1.01
N ALA A 107 14.73 5.74 -0.28
CA ALA A 107 15.28 6.60 -1.33
C ALA A 107 14.66 8.02 -1.32
N ARG A 108 13.36 8.15 -1.05
CA ARG A 108 12.69 9.47 -0.96
C ARG A 108 13.09 10.25 0.29
N ILE A 109 13.23 9.58 1.43
CA ILE A 109 13.71 10.19 2.68
C ILE A 109 15.17 10.64 2.49
N GLU A 110 16.03 9.79 1.93
CA GLU A 110 17.43 10.12 1.65
C GLU A 110 17.55 11.35 0.75
N ALA A 111 16.77 11.42 -0.34
CA ALA A 111 16.77 12.58 -1.23
C ALA A 111 16.37 13.88 -0.50
N ALA A 112 15.40 13.80 0.41
CA ALA A 112 14.96 14.95 1.20
C ALA A 112 15.98 15.35 2.29
N VAL A 113 16.69 14.39 2.89
CA VAL A 113 17.83 14.66 3.79
C VAL A 113 18.98 15.34 3.03
N ARG A 114 19.38 14.81 1.88
CA ARG A 114 20.46 15.40 1.04
C ARG A 114 20.13 16.81 0.57
N ALA A 115 18.84 17.10 0.34
CA ALA A 115 18.37 18.44 -0.01
C ALA A 115 18.25 19.39 1.21
N GLY A 116 18.58 18.94 2.43
CA GLY A 116 18.47 19.73 3.66
C GLY A 116 17.02 20.00 4.09
N HIS A 117 16.05 19.25 3.56
CA HIS A 117 14.64 19.40 3.91
C HIS A 117 14.22 18.60 5.15
N LEU A 118 14.96 17.53 5.45
CA LEU A 118 14.78 16.68 6.63
C LEU A 118 16.04 16.69 7.48
N PRO A 119 15.92 16.52 8.81
CA PRO A 119 17.09 16.32 9.66
C PRO A 119 17.79 15.00 9.33
N ALA A 120 19.09 14.92 9.67
CA ALA A 120 19.81 13.66 9.67
C ALA A 120 19.16 12.67 10.65
N GLN A 121 18.91 11.44 10.18
CA GLN A 121 18.20 10.41 10.92
C GLN A 121 18.56 9.02 10.36
N ASP A 122 18.16 7.96 11.05
CA ASP A 122 18.23 6.60 10.51
C ASP A 122 17.14 6.41 9.45
N ILE A 123 17.56 6.47 8.17
CA ILE A 123 16.66 6.46 7.01
C ILE A 123 15.94 5.11 6.87
N SER A 124 16.65 4.00 7.10
CA SER A 124 16.08 2.66 6.96
C SER A 124 15.06 2.37 8.06
N LEU A 125 15.37 2.77 9.30
CA LEU A 125 14.42 2.69 10.42
C LEU A 125 13.19 3.56 10.14
N ALA A 126 13.38 4.80 9.70
CA ALA A 126 12.27 5.70 9.40
C ALA A 126 11.36 5.12 8.31
N ALA A 127 11.92 4.62 7.20
CA ALA A 127 11.16 4.03 6.11
C ALA A 127 10.32 2.82 6.57
N THR A 128 10.94 1.88 7.29
CA THR A 128 10.24 0.68 7.80
C THR A 128 9.18 1.02 8.85
N ALA A 129 9.45 1.98 9.74
CA ALA A 129 8.49 2.47 10.72
C ALA A 129 7.27 3.13 10.06
N LEU A 130 7.48 3.93 9.01
CA LEU A 130 6.37 4.53 8.25
C LEU A 130 5.48 3.47 7.60
N ILE A 131 6.07 2.44 7.00
CA ILE A 131 5.31 1.32 6.42
C ILE A 131 4.48 0.60 7.49
N GLY A 132 5.09 0.31 8.65
CA GLY A 132 4.36 -0.29 9.77
C GLY A 132 3.17 0.56 10.20
N ALA A 133 3.38 1.87 10.40
CA ALA A 133 2.32 2.80 10.79
C ALA A 133 1.19 2.88 9.75
N LEU A 134 1.51 2.97 8.46
CA LEU A 134 0.54 3.01 7.36
C LEU A 134 -0.30 1.73 7.31
N HIS A 135 0.33 0.56 7.37
CA HIS A 135 -0.38 -0.71 7.31
C HIS A 135 -1.27 -0.96 8.53
N GLU A 136 -0.76 -0.74 9.74
CA GLU A 136 -1.52 -0.99 10.97
C GLU A 136 -2.71 -0.04 11.10
N SER A 137 -2.50 1.26 10.84
CA SER A 137 -3.52 2.29 11.04
C SER A 137 -4.61 2.33 9.97
N LEU A 138 -4.37 1.77 8.78
CA LEU A 138 -5.31 1.83 7.64
C LEU A 138 -5.97 0.49 7.30
N VAL A 139 -5.29 -0.62 7.56
CA VAL A 139 -5.74 -1.95 7.11
C VAL A 139 -6.32 -2.77 8.24
N GLY A 140 -5.59 -2.84 9.36
CA GLY A 140 -5.81 -3.81 10.42
C GLY A 140 -7.17 -3.70 11.14
N PRO A 141 -7.48 -4.66 12.03
CA PRO A 141 -8.68 -4.59 12.87
C PRO A 141 -8.67 -3.37 13.80
N LEU A 142 -7.50 -2.77 14.04
CA LEU A 142 -7.34 -1.52 14.79
C LEU A 142 -7.66 -0.26 13.96
N ALA A 143 -7.68 -0.37 12.63
CA ALA A 143 -8.04 0.74 11.77
C ALA A 143 -9.54 1.02 11.87
N SER A 144 -9.91 2.31 11.92
CA SER A 144 -11.28 2.77 12.19
C SER A 144 -12.34 2.00 11.39
N ALA A 145 -13.49 1.70 12.00
CA ALA A 145 -14.57 0.93 11.37
C ALA A 145 -15.38 1.76 10.35
N ASN A 146 -15.28 3.10 10.38
CA ASN A 146 -16.16 4.02 9.65
C ASN A 146 -15.59 4.53 8.31
N ILE A 147 -14.70 3.77 7.65
CA ILE A 147 -13.97 4.22 6.43
C ILE A 147 -14.74 3.91 5.13
N ASP A 148 -15.99 3.44 5.22
CA ASP A 148 -16.87 3.30 4.05
C ASP A 148 -17.38 4.65 3.53
N ASP A 149 -17.28 5.71 4.33
CA ASP A 149 -17.58 7.09 3.94
C ASP A 149 -16.38 7.70 3.18
N PRO A 150 -16.53 8.12 1.92
CA PRO A 150 -15.46 8.73 1.13
C PRO A 150 -14.82 9.97 1.78
N VAL A 151 -15.58 10.72 2.59
CA VAL A 151 -15.05 11.89 3.30
C VAL A 151 -14.11 11.43 4.42
N LYS A 152 -14.56 10.50 5.26
CA LYS A 152 -13.74 9.95 6.36
C LYS A 152 -12.49 9.23 5.85
N LEU A 153 -12.57 8.61 4.68
CA LEU A 153 -11.42 7.99 4.04
C LEU A 153 -10.39 9.04 3.62
N ARG A 154 -10.82 10.13 2.98
CA ARG A 154 -9.91 11.24 2.65
C ARG A 154 -9.28 11.84 3.91
N ASP A 155 -10.07 12.04 4.96
CA ASP A 155 -9.57 12.55 6.24
C ASP A 155 -8.52 11.61 6.85
N ALA A 156 -8.75 10.29 6.80
CA ALA A 156 -7.80 9.30 7.27
C ALA A 156 -6.49 9.34 6.49
N VAL A 157 -6.55 9.44 5.15
CA VAL A 157 -5.35 9.55 4.30
C VAL A 157 -4.59 10.85 4.58
N GLN A 158 -5.29 11.97 4.73
CA GLN A 158 -4.65 13.24 5.07
C GLN A 158 -3.99 13.18 6.45
N ALA A 159 -4.69 12.62 7.45
CA ALA A 159 -4.18 12.48 8.81
C ALA A 159 -2.93 11.60 8.87
N ILE A 160 -2.94 10.43 8.22
CA ILE A 160 -1.78 9.52 8.24
C ILE A 160 -0.60 10.06 7.41
N THR A 161 -0.87 10.75 6.29
CA THR A 161 0.19 11.42 5.52
C THR A 161 0.84 12.50 6.38
N LEU A 162 0.03 13.31 7.06
CA LEU A 162 0.51 14.37 7.94
C LEU A 162 1.33 13.80 9.12
N PHE A 163 0.87 12.69 9.72
CA PHE A 163 1.63 11.96 10.73
C PHE A 163 2.99 11.50 10.20
N ALA A 164 3.02 10.84 9.04
CA ALA A 164 4.23 10.30 8.44
C ALA A 164 5.26 11.39 8.12
N LEU A 165 4.83 12.53 7.55
CA LEU A 165 5.71 13.66 7.28
C LEU A 165 6.30 14.26 8.56
N ARG A 166 5.50 14.40 9.61
CA ARG A 166 5.99 14.88 10.92
C ARG A 166 6.96 13.88 11.56
N ALA A 167 6.69 12.59 11.45
CA ALA A 167 7.50 11.53 12.04
C ALA A 167 8.94 11.53 11.50
N VAL A 168 9.14 11.93 10.24
CA VAL A 168 10.48 12.06 9.63
C VAL A 168 11.08 13.46 9.76
N GLY A 169 10.44 14.36 10.51
CA GLY A 169 10.97 15.68 10.85
C GLY A 169 10.55 16.83 9.93
N VAL A 170 9.50 16.68 9.10
CA VAL A 170 8.93 17.83 8.38
C VAL A 170 8.22 18.76 9.38
N LEU A 171 8.59 20.05 9.38
CA LEU A 171 7.93 21.07 10.20
C LEU A 171 6.42 21.13 9.94
N ASP A 172 5.63 21.31 11.00
CA ASP A 172 4.16 21.18 10.95
C ASP A 172 3.50 22.00 9.82
N ALA A 173 3.85 23.28 9.73
CA ALA A 173 3.30 24.18 8.72
C ALA A 173 3.62 23.70 7.29
N ARG A 174 4.84 23.21 7.06
CA ARG A 174 5.26 22.66 5.77
C ARG A 174 4.56 21.33 5.48
N ALA A 175 4.43 20.46 6.47
CA ALA A 175 3.74 19.17 6.32
C ALA A 175 2.28 19.38 5.92
N ARG A 176 1.56 20.32 6.56
CA ARG A 176 0.19 20.69 6.18
C ARG A 176 0.12 21.24 4.74
N GLY A 177 1.05 22.11 4.37
CA GLY A 177 1.13 22.64 3.00
C GLY A 177 1.33 21.54 1.96
N LEU A 178 2.21 20.58 2.23
CA LEU A 178 2.46 19.43 1.36
C LEU A 178 1.23 18.53 1.21
N VAL A 179 0.51 18.26 2.31
CA VAL A 179 -0.72 17.44 2.27
C VAL A 179 -1.84 18.12 1.48
N VAL A 180 -1.97 19.45 1.58
CA VAL A 180 -2.96 20.22 0.81
C VAL A 180 -2.61 20.24 -0.69
N GLN A 181 -1.32 20.32 -1.02
CA GLN A 181 -0.84 20.34 -2.40
C GLN A 181 -0.73 18.96 -3.05
N ALA A 182 -0.71 17.89 -2.25
CA ALA A 182 -0.67 16.53 -2.77
C ALA A 182 -1.95 16.26 -3.57
N VAL A 183 -1.77 16.00 -4.87
CA VAL A 183 -2.86 15.52 -5.71
C VAL A 183 -3.23 14.14 -5.20
N MET A 184 -4.39 14.03 -4.56
CA MET A 184 -4.94 12.74 -4.18
C MET A 184 -5.18 11.94 -5.48
N PRO A 185 -4.55 10.75 -5.64
CA PRO A 185 -4.90 9.87 -6.73
C PRO A 185 -6.41 9.65 -6.72
N VAL A 186 -7.04 9.70 -7.89
CA VAL A 186 -8.48 9.41 -8.00
C VAL A 186 -8.68 8.01 -7.42
N MET A 187 -9.43 7.95 -6.32
CA MET A 187 -9.81 6.67 -5.75
C MET A 187 -10.54 5.89 -6.84
N PRO A 188 -10.09 4.68 -7.20
CA PRO A 188 -10.84 3.88 -8.16
C PRO A 188 -12.26 3.73 -7.61
N ALA A 189 -13.26 4.06 -8.43
CA ALA A 189 -14.65 3.74 -8.12
C ALA A 189 -14.68 2.25 -7.73
N ARG A 190 -15.24 1.96 -6.56
CA ARG A 190 -15.33 0.61 -5.99
C ARG A 190 -15.81 -0.32 -7.11
N ARG A 191 -14.91 -1.08 -7.75
CA ARG A 191 -15.32 -2.10 -8.72
C ARG A 191 -16.11 -3.09 -7.90
N GLU A 192 -17.43 -3.10 -8.10
CA GLU A 192 -18.31 -4.07 -7.48
C GLU A 192 -17.87 -5.46 -7.95
N LEU A 193 -17.02 -6.10 -7.16
CA LEU A 193 -16.73 -7.54 -7.26
C LEU A 193 -17.94 -8.39 -6.81
N GLY A 194 -19.14 -7.79 -6.73
CA GLY A 194 -20.38 -8.39 -6.25
C GLY A 194 -21.45 -8.65 -7.31
N ALA A 195 -21.29 -8.19 -8.56
CA ALA A 195 -22.33 -8.34 -9.58
C ALA A 195 -22.19 -9.63 -10.42
N LEU A 196 -21.88 -10.78 -9.82
CA LEU A 196 -22.07 -12.12 -10.41
C LEU A 196 -22.36 -13.20 -9.35
N ALA A 197 -22.93 -12.81 -8.21
CA ALA A 197 -23.54 -13.76 -7.27
C ALA A 197 -25.03 -13.88 -7.62
N GLY A 198 -25.32 -14.75 -8.59
CA GLY A 198 -26.63 -15.24 -8.98
C GLY A 198 -26.48 -16.65 -9.51
#